data_AF-A0A1E1LU93-F1
#
_entry.id   AF-A0A1E1LU93-F1
#
_cell.length_a   1.000
_cell.length_b   1.000
_cell.length_c   1.000
_cell.angle_alpha   90.00
_cell.angle_beta   90.00
_cell.angle_gamma   90.00
#
_symmetry.space_group_name_H-M   'P 1'
#
loop_
_entity.id
_entity.type
_entity.pdbx_description
1 polymer ?
#
loop_
_entity_poly.entity_id
_entity_poly.type
_entity_poly.pdbx_seq_one_letter_code
_entity_poly.pdbx_strand_id
1 'polypeptide(L)'
;MYTVGLDVDRLVSTVKILPYAGNSCINSPLAFIALGTIYLFKRQSAGNLSFSTKASAVTKNTYTSYINLPPISVHVPKRAPLTDNDLGYFLAGLIEGDGWFGYKQLYIIFAEEDTSLAYYIKKRIGHGNVYKIKDKKAVRYICKNKAGLSIILFLINGKLLSNHKYDQLIKHNYSEHYSINILPPLKKLTLDNY
;
A
#
# COMPACT_ATOMS: atom_id res chain seq x y z
N MET A 1 0.20 -58.88 16.68
CA MET A 1 0.24 -57.69 17.56
C MET A 1 0.95 -56.57 16.81
N TYR A 2 0.17 -55.54 16.48
CA TYR A 2 0.48 -54.16 16.07
C TYR A 2 1.33 -53.87 14.81
N THR A 3 0.67 -53.10 13.94
CA THR A 3 1.08 -52.33 12.76
C THR A 3 1.91 -51.10 13.11
N VAL A 4 2.74 -50.59 12.17
CA VAL A 4 2.77 -49.21 11.58
C VAL A 4 4.01 -49.14 10.67
N GLY A 5 4.01 -48.67 9.42
CA GLY A 5 3.25 -47.58 8.83
C GLY A 5 4.07 -46.28 8.89
N LEU A 6 5.22 -46.23 8.21
CA LEU A 6 5.97 -44.98 8.00
C LEU A 6 5.34 -44.25 6.82
N ASP A 7 4.32 -43.46 7.13
CA ASP A 7 3.69 -42.54 6.18
C ASP A 7 4.58 -41.30 6.05
N VAL A 8 4.74 -40.85 4.80
CA VAL A 8 5.60 -39.72 4.45
C VAL A 8 4.84 -38.46 4.83
N ASP A 9 5.36 -37.67 5.77
CA ASP A 9 4.78 -36.37 6.15
C ASP A 9 4.80 -35.40 4.96
N ARG A 10 3.73 -35.48 4.15
CA ARG A 10 3.37 -34.47 3.17
C ARG A 10 2.94 -33.23 3.95
N LEU A 11 3.84 -32.27 4.09
CA LEU A 11 3.54 -30.92 4.56
C LEU A 11 2.53 -30.26 3.61
N VAL A 12 1.24 -30.44 3.92
CA VAL A 12 0.14 -29.69 3.32
C VAL A 12 0.15 -28.30 3.96
N SER A 13 0.76 -27.32 3.31
CA SER A 13 0.56 -25.93 3.72
C SER A 13 -0.86 -25.53 3.31
N THR A 14 -1.73 -25.38 4.31
CA THR A 14 -3.06 -24.80 4.10
C THR A 14 -2.90 -23.31 3.84
N VAL A 15 -2.85 -22.94 2.56
CA VAL A 15 -2.90 -21.54 2.12
C VAL A 15 -4.31 -21.00 2.36
N LYS A 16 -4.48 -20.11 3.34
CA LYS A 16 -5.70 -19.28 3.44
C LYS A 16 -5.55 -18.08 2.52
N ILE A 17 -6.25 -18.12 1.38
CA ILE A 17 -6.40 -16.98 0.48
C ILE A 17 -7.59 -16.15 0.97
N LEU A 18 -7.37 -14.89 1.35
CA LEU A 18 -8.43 -13.92 1.57
C LEU A 18 -8.79 -13.27 0.22
N PRO A 19 -10.02 -13.44 -0.31
CA PRO A 19 -10.45 -12.71 -1.49
C PRO A 19 -10.73 -11.25 -1.13
N TYR A 20 -10.04 -10.33 -1.79
CA TYR A 20 -10.39 -8.91 -1.81
C TYR A 20 -11.58 -8.70 -2.75
N ALA A 21 -12.72 -8.24 -2.21
CA ALA A 21 -13.87 -7.81 -2.99
C ALA A 21 -13.65 -6.36 -3.44
N GLY A 22 -12.85 -6.18 -4.46
CA GLY A 22 -12.73 -4.93 -5.20
C GLY A 22 -12.23 -5.25 -6.59
N ASN A 23 -12.87 -4.66 -7.60
CA ASN A 23 -12.42 -4.74 -8.98
C ASN A 23 -11.00 -4.20 -9.09
N SER A 24 -10.01 -5.08 -9.05
CA SER A 24 -8.64 -4.77 -9.39
C SER A 24 -8.23 -5.67 -10.53
N CYS A 25 -8.16 -5.09 -11.73
CA CYS A 25 -7.50 -5.67 -12.88
C CYS A 25 -6.04 -5.96 -12.48
N ILE A 26 -5.72 -7.23 -12.25
CA ILE A 26 -4.38 -7.66 -11.85
C ILE A 26 -3.45 -7.51 -13.06
N ASN A 27 -2.62 -6.47 -13.05
CA ASN A 27 -1.38 -6.41 -13.81
C ASN A 27 -0.26 -5.98 -12.86
N SER A 28 0.31 -6.93 -12.13
CA SER A 28 1.56 -6.70 -11.38
C SER A 28 2.57 -7.80 -11.73
N PRO A 29 3.87 -7.48 -11.85
CA PRO A 29 4.89 -8.48 -12.12
C PRO A 29 4.93 -9.50 -10.97
N LEU A 30 4.97 -10.78 -11.33
CA LEU A 30 4.99 -11.93 -10.42
C LEU A 30 6.11 -11.77 -9.37
N ALA A 31 5.71 -11.49 -8.14
CA ALA A 31 6.49 -11.75 -6.95
C ALA A 31 6.44 -13.25 -6.68
N PHE A 32 7.51 -13.98 -6.96
CA PHE A 32 7.64 -15.36 -6.46
C PHE A 32 7.90 -15.31 -4.96
N ILE A 33 7.01 -15.92 -4.18
CA ILE A 33 7.20 -16.14 -2.75
C ILE A 33 7.92 -17.49 -2.61
N ALA A 34 9.23 -17.45 -2.47
CA ALA A 34 10.00 -18.59 -1.98
C ALA A 34 10.54 -18.23 -0.59
N LEU A 35 10.17 -19.01 0.43
CA LEU A 35 10.72 -18.95 1.79
C LEU A 35 10.73 -17.54 2.41
N GLY A 36 9.60 -16.81 2.33
CA GLY A 36 9.44 -15.52 3.03
C GLY A 36 10.23 -14.34 2.44
N THR A 37 10.77 -14.47 1.23
CA THR A 37 11.52 -13.39 0.55
C THR A 37 10.94 -13.15 -0.85
N ILE A 38 10.65 -11.87 -1.19
CA ILE A 38 10.13 -11.48 -2.50
C ILE A 38 11.24 -10.87 -3.36
N TYR A 39 11.41 -11.39 -4.57
CA TYR A 39 12.29 -10.84 -5.61
C TYR A 39 11.47 -10.15 -6.71
N LEU A 40 11.90 -8.95 -7.13
CA LEU A 40 11.24 -8.17 -8.19
C LEU A 40 12.00 -8.28 -9.52
N PHE A 41 11.36 -8.85 -10.56
CA PHE A 41 11.88 -8.88 -11.94
C PHE A 41 11.22 -7.82 -12.82
N LYS A 42 11.98 -7.24 -13.76
CA LYS A 42 11.53 -6.18 -14.68
C LYS A 42 10.91 -6.76 -15.97
N ARG A 43 9.66 -6.32 -16.29
CA ARG A 43 9.14 -5.78 -17.59
C ARG A 43 7.87 -6.44 -18.22
N GLN A 44 7.02 -5.52 -18.74
CA GLN A 44 5.96 -5.56 -19.81
C GLN A 44 4.51 -6.05 -19.54
N SER A 45 3.61 -5.53 -20.40
CA SER A 45 2.23 -5.05 -20.17
C SER A 45 1.09 -6.07 -20.38
N ALA A 46 -0.12 -5.63 -19.98
CA ALA A 46 -1.46 -6.22 -20.00
C ALA A 46 -1.87 -6.99 -21.27
N GLY A 47 -2.44 -8.19 -21.06
CA GLY A 47 -3.25 -8.87 -22.06
C GLY A 47 -3.35 -10.38 -21.88
N ASN A 48 -4.50 -10.82 -21.36
CA ASN A 48 -5.11 -12.15 -21.55
C ASN A 48 -4.68 -13.31 -20.63
N LEU A 49 -5.33 -13.45 -19.46
CA LEU A 49 -5.40 -14.72 -18.72
C LEU A 49 -6.85 -14.94 -18.26
N SER A 50 -7.57 -15.86 -18.90
CA SER A 50 -8.88 -16.32 -18.43
C SER A 50 -8.69 -17.38 -17.36
N PHE A 51 -9.11 -17.11 -16.13
CA PHE A 51 -9.24 -18.15 -15.11
C PHE A 51 -10.71 -18.58 -15.02
N SER A 52 -11.01 -19.79 -15.52
CA SER A 52 -12.25 -20.49 -15.18
C SER A 52 -11.98 -21.29 -13.91
N THR A 53 -12.57 -20.88 -12.79
CA THR A 53 -12.63 -21.74 -11.60
C THR A 53 -14.00 -21.58 -10.99
N LYS A 54 -14.82 -22.63 -11.09
CA LYS A 54 -16.10 -22.72 -10.39
C LYS A 54 -15.81 -22.83 -8.89
N ALA A 55 -16.02 -21.75 -8.15
CA ALA A 55 -15.99 -21.78 -6.69
C ALA A 55 -17.30 -22.40 -6.18
N SER A 56 -17.22 -23.54 -5.49
CA SER A 56 -18.34 -24.07 -4.70
C SER A 56 -18.17 -23.59 -3.26
N ALA A 57 -19.07 -22.72 -2.80
CA ALA A 57 -19.09 -22.28 -1.42
C ALA A 57 -19.79 -23.33 -0.55
N VAL A 58 -19.10 -23.85 0.47
CA VAL A 58 -19.72 -24.68 1.52
C VAL A 58 -20.22 -23.73 2.61
N THR A 59 -21.52 -23.44 2.61
CA THR A 59 -22.17 -22.69 3.69
C THR A 59 -22.44 -23.63 4.87
N LYS A 60 -21.62 -23.52 5.93
CA LYS A 60 -22.01 -24.06 7.25
C LYS A 60 -23.02 -23.10 7.88
N ASN A 61 -24.28 -23.22 7.48
CA ASN A 61 -25.36 -22.40 8.04
C ASN A 61 -25.79 -22.98 9.40
N THR A 62 -25.14 -22.58 10.49
CA THR A 62 -25.50 -23.00 11.86
C THR A 62 -26.51 -22.07 12.51
N TYR A 63 -27.45 -21.50 11.75
CA TYR A 63 -28.56 -20.72 12.29
C TYR A 63 -29.88 -21.23 11.69
N THR A 64 -30.58 -22.07 12.45
CA THR A 64 -31.91 -22.59 12.09
C THR A 64 -33.05 -21.63 12.43
N SER A 65 -32.77 -20.41 12.90
CA SER A 65 -33.82 -19.42 13.19
C SER A 65 -33.39 -18.03 12.70
N TYR A 66 -34.13 -17.51 11.72
CA TYR A 66 -34.06 -16.14 11.20
C TYR A 66 -34.50 -15.07 12.23
N ILE A 67 -34.95 -15.50 13.40
CA ILE A 67 -35.55 -14.67 14.45
C ILE A 67 -34.49 -14.00 15.33
N ASN A 68 -33.25 -14.50 15.34
CA ASN A 68 -32.15 -14.02 16.20
C ASN A 68 -30.98 -13.42 15.39
N LEU A 69 -31.25 -12.84 14.23
CA LEU A 69 -30.22 -12.13 13.47
C LEU A 69 -29.99 -10.75 14.12
N PRO A 70 -28.75 -10.40 14.52
CA PRO A 70 -28.46 -9.04 14.95
C PRO A 70 -28.82 -8.09 13.80
N PRO A 71 -29.39 -6.91 14.10
CA PRO A 71 -29.72 -5.94 13.06
C PRO A 71 -28.45 -5.60 12.29
N ILE A 72 -28.48 -5.85 10.99
CA ILE A 72 -27.39 -5.51 10.09
C ILE A 72 -27.25 -3.99 10.13
N SER A 73 -26.18 -3.49 10.76
CA SER A 73 -25.83 -2.07 10.69
C SER A 73 -25.61 -1.73 9.21
N VAL A 74 -26.58 -1.06 8.59
CA VAL A 74 -26.48 -0.55 7.22
C VAL A 74 -25.28 0.41 7.09
N HIS A 75 -24.83 0.98 8.22
CA HIS A 75 -23.69 1.86 8.26
C HIS A 75 -22.39 1.08 8.48
N VAL A 76 -21.49 1.15 7.49
CA VAL A 76 -20.07 0.84 7.69
C VAL A 76 -19.57 1.81 8.77
N PRO A 77 -19.01 1.33 9.88
CA PRO A 77 -18.48 2.21 10.92
C PRO A 77 -17.48 3.18 10.28
N LYS A 78 -17.56 4.47 10.64
CA LYS A 78 -16.58 5.47 10.22
C LYS A 78 -15.19 4.92 10.55
N ARG A 79 -14.37 4.68 9.52
CA ARG A 79 -13.00 4.22 9.71
C ARG A 79 -12.27 5.21 10.60
N ALA A 80 -11.61 4.71 11.63
CA ALA A 80 -10.74 5.53 12.45
C ALA A 80 -9.69 6.22 11.56
N PRO A 81 -9.33 7.48 11.84
CA PRO A 81 -8.25 8.13 11.11
C PRO A 81 -6.95 7.34 11.30
N LEU A 82 -6.14 7.25 10.25
CA LEU A 82 -4.82 6.61 10.33
C LEU A 82 -3.99 7.28 11.41
N THR A 83 -3.31 6.48 12.23
CA THR A 83 -2.27 7.00 13.13
C THR A 83 -1.16 7.64 12.30
N ASP A 84 -0.37 8.54 12.89
CA ASP A 84 0.71 9.19 12.15
C ASP A 84 1.79 8.18 11.68
N ASN A 85 1.97 7.08 12.42
CA ASN A 85 2.86 6.01 12.00
C ASN A 85 2.32 5.28 10.75
N ASP A 86 1.04 4.90 10.75
CA ASP A 86 0.40 4.22 9.61
C ASP A 86 0.35 5.15 8.39
N LEU A 87 0.03 6.42 8.62
CA LEU A 87 0.07 7.45 7.59
C LEU A 87 1.49 7.59 7.01
N GLY A 88 2.52 7.50 7.85
CA GLY A 88 3.92 7.54 7.42
C GLY A 88 4.27 6.41 6.47
N TYR A 89 3.90 5.16 6.80
CA TYR A 89 4.14 4.01 5.92
C TYR A 89 3.34 4.09 4.62
N PHE A 90 2.07 4.47 4.71
CA PHE A 90 1.20 4.69 3.55
C PHE A 90 1.78 5.76 2.62
N LEU A 91 2.17 6.91 3.19
CA LEU A 91 2.69 8.04 2.43
C LEU A 91 4.06 7.73 1.81
N ALA A 92 4.92 6.98 2.51
CA ALA A 92 6.19 6.52 1.96
C ALA A 92 5.97 5.65 0.71
N GLY A 93 5.09 4.65 0.78
CA GLY A 93 4.77 3.80 -0.36
C GLY A 93 4.17 4.58 -1.53
N LEU A 94 3.24 5.50 -1.25
CA LEU A 94 2.65 6.38 -2.26
C LEU A 94 3.69 7.26 -2.96
N ILE A 95 4.63 7.83 -2.19
CA ILE A 95 5.71 8.66 -2.74
C ILE A 95 6.70 7.81 -3.54
N GLU A 96 6.98 6.58 -3.12
CA GLU A 96 7.84 5.68 -3.88
C GLU A 96 7.27 5.32 -5.25
N GLY A 97 5.96 5.08 -5.32
CA GLY A 97 5.22 4.86 -6.57
C GLY A 97 5.18 6.11 -7.44
N ASP A 98 4.43 7.12 -7.00
CA ASP A 98 4.02 8.26 -7.87
C ASP A 98 4.58 9.62 -7.42
N GLY A 99 5.42 9.63 -6.39
CA GLY A 99 6.04 10.85 -5.86
C GLY A 99 7.26 11.32 -6.65
N TRP A 100 7.64 12.58 -6.51
CA TRP A 100 8.93 13.09 -7.00
C TRP A 100 9.41 14.24 -6.12
N PHE A 101 10.60 14.09 -5.54
CA PHE A 101 11.28 15.16 -4.81
C PHE A 101 12.14 15.98 -5.77
N GLY A 102 11.80 17.26 -5.90
CA GLY A 102 12.66 18.25 -6.52
C GLY A 102 13.33 19.13 -5.47
N TYR A 103 13.99 20.20 -5.91
CA TYR A 103 14.56 21.19 -5.00
C TYR A 103 13.46 21.88 -4.16
N LYS A 104 13.42 21.59 -2.85
CA LYS A 104 12.46 22.15 -1.87
C LYS A 104 10.99 22.00 -2.29
N GLN A 105 10.66 20.90 -2.95
CA GLN A 105 9.30 20.63 -3.42
C GLN A 105 9.05 19.12 -3.57
N LEU A 106 7.82 18.70 -3.26
CA LEU A 106 7.32 17.35 -3.52
C LEU A 106 6.12 17.43 -4.46
N TYR A 107 6.11 16.51 -5.42
CA TYR A 107 4.98 16.23 -6.29
C TYR A 107 4.47 14.82 -6.04
N ILE A 108 3.16 14.62 -6.05
CA ILE A 108 2.54 13.29 -6.15
C ILE A 108 1.46 13.37 -7.21
N ILE A 109 1.48 12.46 -8.18
CA ILE A 109 0.50 12.38 -9.25
C ILE A 109 -0.55 11.34 -8.86
N PHE A 110 -1.83 11.67 -9.05
CA PHE A 110 -2.95 10.78 -8.82
C PHE A 110 -3.77 10.68 -10.10
N ALA A 111 -4.45 9.54 -10.31
CA ALA A 111 -5.53 9.45 -11.27
C ALA A 111 -6.66 10.42 -10.89
N GLU A 112 -7.45 10.87 -11.86
CA GLU A 112 -8.55 11.79 -11.59
C GLU A 112 -9.63 11.19 -10.67
N GLU A 113 -9.85 9.87 -10.77
CA GLU A 113 -10.74 9.12 -9.86
C GLU A 113 -10.27 9.14 -8.39
N ASP A 114 -8.96 9.29 -8.15
CA ASP A 114 -8.36 9.35 -6.81
C ASP A 114 -8.20 10.78 -6.28
N THR A 115 -8.94 11.74 -6.84
CA THR A 115 -8.87 13.15 -6.39
C THR A 115 -9.20 13.30 -4.91
N SER A 116 -10.12 12.49 -4.38
CA SER A 116 -10.48 12.49 -2.96
C SER A 116 -9.28 12.14 -2.06
N LEU A 117 -8.43 11.20 -2.48
CA LEU A 117 -7.21 10.81 -1.79
C LEU A 117 -6.18 11.95 -1.80
N ALA A 118 -6.03 12.64 -2.93
CA ALA A 118 -5.13 13.81 -3.02
C ALA A 118 -5.54 14.92 -2.01
N TYR A 119 -6.85 15.20 -1.90
CA TYR A 119 -7.36 16.15 -0.91
C TYR A 119 -7.27 15.63 0.53
N TYR A 120 -7.43 14.32 0.75
CA TYR A 120 -7.22 13.70 2.05
C TYR A 120 -5.77 13.88 2.53
N ILE A 121 -4.78 13.61 1.67
CA ILE A 121 -3.36 13.85 1.97
C ILE A 121 -3.10 15.32 2.25
N LYS A 122 -3.58 16.23 1.39
CA LYS A 122 -3.48 17.68 1.64
C LYS A 122 -4.03 18.05 3.01
N LYS A 123 -5.19 17.51 3.40
CA LYS A 123 -5.83 17.77 4.70
C LYS A 123 -5.01 17.21 5.87
N ARG A 124 -4.46 15.99 5.76
CA ARG A 124 -3.64 15.37 6.80
C ARG A 124 -2.30 16.09 7.01
N ILE A 125 -1.69 16.58 5.94
CA ILE A 125 -0.46 17.37 6.00
C ILE A 125 -0.73 18.82 6.44
N GLY A 126 -1.92 19.36 6.15
CA GLY A 126 -2.29 20.76 6.42
C GLY A 126 -1.68 21.77 5.43
N HIS A 127 -0.90 21.31 4.44
CA HIS A 127 -0.19 22.15 3.49
C HIS A 127 -0.22 21.56 2.07
N GLY A 128 0.12 22.42 1.09
CA GLY A 128 0.19 22.07 -0.32
C GLY A 128 -1.10 22.32 -1.09
N ASN A 129 -1.04 22.14 -2.40
CA ASN A 129 -2.12 22.40 -3.32
C ASN A 129 -2.37 21.20 -4.23
N VAL A 130 -3.62 21.02 -4.64
CA VAL A 130 -4.03 19.99 -5.59
C VAL A 130 -4.50 20.70 -6.87
N TYR A 131 -3.92 20.33 -8.01
CA TYR A 131 -4.27 20.90 -9.30
C TYR A 131 -4.62 19.80 -10.29
N LYS A 132 -5.64 20.02 -11.12
CA LYS A 132 -5.89 19.16 -12.28
C LYS A 132 -4.78 19.38 -13.32
N ILE A 133 -4.28 18.30 -13.90
CA ILE A 133 -3.31 18.38 -14.98
C ILE A 133 -4.08 18.61 -16.28
N LYS A 134 -3.72 19.68 -17.01
CA LYS A 134 -4.38 20.01 -18.28
C LYS A 134 -4.28 18.83 -19.26
N ASP A 135 -5.39 18.54 -19.93
CA ASP A 135 -5.50 17.52 -20.99
C ASP A 135 -5.14 16.09 -20.53
N LYS A 136 -5.19 15.81 -19.21
CA LYS A 136 -4.96 14.48 -18.64
C LYS A 136 -6.03 14.14 -17.61
N LYS A 137 -6.39 12.85 -17.50
CA LYS A 137 -7.24 12.31 -16.43
C LYS A 137 -6.43 12.09 -15.15
N ALA A 138 -5.79 13.15 -14.67
CA ALA A 138 -4.91 13.11 -13.52
C ALA A 138 -4.92 14.43 -12.75
N VAL A 139 -4.71 14.33 -11.43
CA VAL A 139 -4.49 15.47 -10.55
C VAL A 139 -3.10 15.37 -9.91
N ARG A 140 -2.57 16.51 -9.50
CA ARG A 140 -1.24 16.62 -8.91
C ARG A 140 -1.34 17.32 -7.57
N TYR A 141 -0.88 16.64 -6.52
CA TYR A 141 -0.56 17.28 -5.25
C TYR A 141 0.84 17.87 -5.32
N ILE A 142 0.99 19.12 -4.87
CA ILE A 142 2.27 19.84 -4.82
C ILE A 142 2.43 20.44 -3.42
N CYS A 143 3.53 20.10 -2.75
CA CYS A 143 3.95 20.77 -1.52
C CYS A 143 5.28 21.52 -1.77
N LYS A 144 5.25 22.85 -1.65
CA LYS A 144 6.45 23.72 -1.64
C LYS A 144 6.66 24.44 -0.31
N ASN A 145 5.69 24.33 0.60
CA ASN A 145 5.74 25.00 1.88
C ASN A 145 6.77 24.31 2.79
N LYS A 146 7.62 25.10 3.46
CA LYS A 146 8.68 24.56 4.33
C LYS A 146 8.13 23.72 5.48
N ALA A 147 7.08 24.18 6.15
CA ALA A 147 6.44 23.46 7.26
C ALA A 147 5.80 22.16 6.75
N GLY A 148 5.07 22.22 5.64
CA GLY A 148 4.49 21.04 5.01
C GLY A 148 5.52 19.98 4.63
N LEU A 149 6.63 20.37 4.02
CA LEU A 149 7.71 19.45 3.68
C LEU A 149 8.39 18.88 4.93
N SER A 150 8.54 19.67 6.01
CA SER A 150 9.09 19.17 7.28
C SER A 150 8.22 18.06 7.88
N ILE A 151 6.90 18.24 7.87
CA ILE A 151 5.94 17.23 8.33
C ILE A 151 6.04 15.97 7.48
N ILE A 152 6.07 16.10 6.16
CA ILE A 152 6.17 14.96 5.24
C ILE A 152 7.47 14.19 5.50
N LEU A 153 8.61 14.89 5.61
CA LEU A 153 9.91 14.27 5.88
C LEU A 153 9.90 13.53 7.21
N PHE A 154 9.35 14.13 8.27
CA PHE A 154 9.22 13.49 9.57
C PHE A 154 8.39 12.20 9.49
N LEU A 155 7.23 12.24 8.80
CA LEU A 155 6.36 11.08 8.65
C LEU A 155 7.02 9.92 7.91
N ILE A 156 7.77 10.18 6.84
CA ILE A 156 8.36 9.14 5.99
C ILE A 156 9.78 8.74 6.40
N ASN A 157 10.40 9.44 7.35
CA ASN A 157 11.80 9.19 7.71
C ASN A 157 11.99 7.74 8.18
N GLY A 158 12.95 7.04 7.57
CA GLY A 158 13.20 5.62 7.85
C GLY A 158 12.11 4.65 7.36
N LYS A 159 11.15 5.12 6.55
CA LYS A 159 10.05 4.30 6.01
C LYS A 159 10.12 4.06 4.50
N LEU A 160 11.05 4.70 3.79
CA LEU A 160 11.30 4.44 2.37
C LEU A 160 11.92 3.05 2.19
N LEU A 161 11.55 2.33 1.13
CA LEU A 161 12.05 0.99 0.85
C LEU A 161 13.27 1.00 -0.08
N SER A 162 13.27 1.87 -1.08
CA SER A 162 14.25 1.92 -2.15
C SER A 162 15.17 3.16 -2.09
N ASN A 163 16.35 3.05 -2.69
CA ASN A 163 17.29 4.15 -2.75
C ASN A 163 16.81 5.30 -3.65
N HIS A 164 15.93 5.05 -4.63
CA HIS A 164 15.63 6.05 -5.65
C HIS A 164 15.07 7.37 -5.10
N LYS A 165 14.12 7.33 -4.15
CA LYS A 165 13.59 8.56 -3.52
C LYS A 165 14.54 9.11 -2.46
N TYR A 166 15.25 8.24 -1.75
CA TYR A 166 16.29 8.64 -0.81
C TYR A 166 17.40 9.45 -1.51
N ASP A 167 17.89 8.98 -2.65
CA ASP A 167 18.91 9.65 -3.45
C ASP A 167 18.44 11.03 -3.95
N GLN A 168 17.13 11.19 -4.25
CA GLN A 168 16.56 12.50 -4.57
C GLN A 168 16.63 13.47 -3.39
N LEU A 169 16.38 12.99 -2.18
CA LEU A 169 16.47 13.80 -0.96
C LEU A 169 17.91 14.24 -0.69
N ILE A 170 18.88 13.33 -0.86
CA ILE A 170 20.31 13.63 -0.72
C ILE A 170 20.77 14.62 -1.79
N LYS A 171 20.44 14.35 -3.06
CA LYS A 171 20.78 15.23 -4.21
C LYS A 171 20.31 16.67 -4.03
N HIS A 172 19.20 16.87 -3.33
CA HIS A 172 18.59 18.18 -3.12
C HIS A 172 18.85 18.75 -1.72
N ASN A 173 19.81 18.20 -0.97
CA ASN A 173 20.24 18.68 0.35
C ASN A 173 19.08 18.91 1.33
N TYR A 174 18.13 17.98 1.37
CA TYR A 174 16.99 18.08 2.28
C TYR A 174 17.41 18.05 3.75
N SER A 175 18.47 17.34 4.11
CA SER A 175 18.97 17.30 5.50
C SER A 175 19.34 18.69 6.02
N GLU A 176 20.06 19.46 5.22
CA GLU A 176 20.49 20.82 5.55
C GLU A 176 19.32 21.80 5.57
N HIS A 177 18.48 21.78 4.52
CA HIS A 177 17.37 22.73 4.38
C HIS A 177 16.30 22.61 5.47
N TYR A 178 16.13 21.41 6.02
CA TYR A 178 15.10 21.10 7.01
C TYR A 178 15.69 20.71 8.37
N SER A 179 17.01 20.79 8.55
CA SER A 179 17.72 20.46 9.79
C SER A 179 17.30 19.10 10.37
N ILE A 180 17.21 18.09 9.49
CA ILE A 180 16.76 16.74 9.82
C ILE A 180 17.79 15.72 9.37
N ASN A 181 18.04 14.69 10.20
CA ASN A 181 18.82 13.54 9.78
C ASN A 181 17.94 12.59 8.97
N ILE A 182 18.26 12.40 7.69
CA ILE A 182 17.52 11.52 6.78
C ILE A 182 18.04 10.10 6.95
N LEU A 183 17.19 9.20 7.45
CA LEU A 183 17.53 7.81 7.66
C LEU A 183 17.59 7.06 6.31
N PRO A 184 18.50 6.07 6.19
CA PRO A 184 18.57 5.24 5.00
C PRO A 184 17.29 4.41 4.83
N PRO A 185 16.98 3.97 3.60
CA PRO A 185 15.82 3.14 3.33
C PRO A 185 15.92 1.76 4.01
N LEU A 186 14.76 1.15 4.26
CA LEU A 186 14.63 -0.15 4.96
C LEU A 186 15.26 -1.32 4.21
N LYS A 187 15.38 -1.24 2.88
CA LYS A 187 15.88 -2.29 1.95
C LYS A 187 15.05 -3.58 1.92
N LYS A 188 14.37 -3.95 3.00
CA LYS A 188 13.52 -5.13 3.13
C LYS A 188 12.29 -4.80 3.99
N LEU A 189 11.14 -5.39 3.62
CA LEU A 189 9.97 -5.46 4.49
C LEU A 189 9.95 -6.84 5.16
N THR A 190 9.76 -6.87 6.48
CA THR A 190 9.46 -8.09 7.22
C THR A 190 7.95 -8.16 7.45
N LEU A 191 7.36 -9.33 7.19
CA LEU A 191 5.93 -9.58 7.35
C LEU A 191 5.59 -10.16 8.73
N ASP A 192 6.56 -10.20 9.65
CA ASP A 192 6.47 -10.91 10.93
C ASP A 192 5.37 -10.39 11.89
N ASN A 193 4.65 -9.34 11.50
CA ASN A 193 3.57 -8.71 12.26
C ASN A 193 2.16 -8.94 11.66
N TYR A 194 1.99 -9.88 10.73
CA TYR A 194 0.68 -10.29 10.21
C TYR A 194 0.52 -11.82 10.14
#